data_AF-A0A945KV41-F1
#
_entry.id   AF-A0A945KV41-F1
#
_cell.length_a   1.000
_cell.length_b   1.000
_cell.length_c   1.000
_cell.angle_alpha   90.00
_cell.angle_beta   90.00
_cell.angle_gamma   90.00
#
_symmetry.space_group_name_H-M   'P 1'
#
loop_
_entity.id
_entity.type
_entity.pdbx_description
1 polymer ?
#
loop_
_entity_poly.entity_id
_entity_poly.type
_entity_poly.pdbx_seq_one_letter_code
_entity_poly.pdbx_strand_id
1 'polypeptide(L)'
;MDESALTKGQLRKLNALKKSVGDDIGTKAFSKWLNTLPKKDAIKVDPVAVKLQAALSGLASDASVRLGNKGYSIKRAKGKGASDFVISKIA
;
A
#
# COMPACT_ATOMS: atom_id res chain seq x y z
N MET A 1 -2.43 4.70 -23.96
CA MET A 1 -2.74 4.71 -22.52
C MET A 1 -3.63 3.53 -22.29
N ASP A 2 -3.20 2.56 -21.48
CA ASP A 2 -3.97 1.34 -21.27
C ASP A 2 -5.02 1.59 -20.20
N GLU A 3 -6.29 1.75 -20.63
CA GLU A 3 -7.42 2.05 -19.74
C GLU A 3 -7.65 0.95 -18.67
N SER A 4 -7.22 -0.28 -18.95
CA SER A 4 -7.32 -1.44 -18.05
C SER A 4 -6.38 -1.38 -16.84
N ALA A 5 -5.29 -0.61 -16.90
CA ALA A 5 -4.33 -0.47 -15.81
C ALA A 5 -4.70 0.64 -14.80
N LEU A 6 -5.81 1.35 -15.03
CA LEU A 6 -6.24 2.49 -14.22
C LEU A 6 -7.16 2.06 -13.07
N THR A 7 -6.95 2.67 -11.91
CA THR A 7 -7.87 2.53 -10.78
C THR A 7 -9.24 3.18 -11.09
N LYS A 8 -10.29 2.73 -10.39
CA LYS A 8 -11.65 3.28 -10.53
C LYS A 8 -11.71 4.81 -10.37
N GLY A 9 -10.90 5.38 -9.48
CA GLY A 9 -10.82 6.83 -9.27
C GLY A 9 -10.18 7.55 -10.45
N GLN A 10 -9.12 6.99 -11.02
CA GLN A 10 -8.45 7.53 -12.19
C GLN A 10 -9.35 7.48 -13.44
N LEU A 11 -10.10 6.39 -13.65
CA LEU A 11 -11.08 6.27 -14.73
C LEU A 11 -12.19 7.33 -14.64
N ARG A 12 -12.71 7.60 -13.43
CA ARG A 12 -13.69 8.67 -13.22
C ARG A 12 -13.13 10.04 -13.61
N LYS A 13 -11.86 10.31 -13.28
CA LYS A 13 -11.20 11.57 -13.63
C LYS A 13 -10.97 11.71 -15.13
N LEU A 14 -10.56 10.64 -15.81
CA LEU A 14 -10.43 10.59 -17.26
C LEU A 14 -11.77 10.91 -17.95
N ASN A 15 -12.85 10.22 -17.53
CA ASN A 15 -14.18 10.43 -18.11
C ASN A 15 -14.73 11.85 -17.86
N ALA A 16 -14.46 12.43 -16.69
CA ALA A 16 -14.81 13.82 -16.42
C ALA A 16 -14.06 14.80 -17.33
N LEU A 17 -12.76 14.56 -17.57
CA LEU A 17 -11.95 15.39 -18.46
C LEU A 17 -12.45 15.29 -19.91
N LYS A 18 -12.67 14.06 -20.41
CA LYS A 18 -13.21 13.80 -21.75
C LYS A 18 -14.52 14.57 -21.99
N LYS A 19 -15.43 14.57 -21.01
CA LYS A 19 -16.70 15.32 -21.07
C LYS A 19 -16.54 16.84 -21.05
N SER A 20 -15.48 17.36 -20.44
CA SER A 20 -15.30 18.81 -20.25
C SER A 20 -14.58 19.48 -21.41
N VAL A 21 -13.53 18.86 -21.94
CA VAL A 21 -12.62 19.47 -22.93
C VAL A 21 -12.55 18.69 -24.24
N GLY A 22 -13.34 17.63 -24.38
CA GLY A 22 -13.33 16.72 -25.52
C GLY A 22 -12.34 15.57 -25.36
N ASP A 23 -12.54 14.51 -26.15
CA ASP A 23 -11.82 13.24 -26.00
C ASP A 23 -10.30 13.37 -26.21
N ASP A 24 -9.87 14.08 -27.26
CA ASP A 24 -8.45 14.19 -27.60
C ASP A 24 -7.67 15.02 -26.57
N ILE A 25 -8.17 16.21 -26.22
CA ILE A 25 -7.56 17.10 -25.23
C ILE A 25 -7.61 16.47 -23.84
N GLY A 26 -8.75 15.87 -23.48
CA GLY A 26 -8.96 15.20 -22.20
C GLY A 26 -7.98 14.07 -21.98
N THR A 27 -7.75 13.23 -22.99
CA THR A 27 -6.82 12.10 -22.90
C THR A 27 -5.36 12.57 -22.79
N LYS A 28 -4.97 13.59 -23.57
CA LYS A 28 -3.61 14.17 -23.54
C LYS A 28 -3.30 14.84 -22.19
N ALA A 29 -4.22 15.65 -21.67
CA ALA A 29 -4.06 16.32 -20.39
C ALA A 29 -4.03 15.32 -19.23
N PHE A 30 -4.90 14.30 -19.26
CA PHE A 30 -4.93 13.24 -18.27
C PHE A 30 -3.61 12.45 -18.24
N SER A 31 -3.06 12.13 -19.41
CA SER A 31 -1.77 11.44 -19.54
C SER A 31 -0.62 12.22 -18.89
N LYS A 32 -0.55 13.54 -19.13
CA LYS A 32 0.45 14.41 -18.49
C LYS A 32 0.26 14.43 -16.98
N TRP A 33 -0.97 14.61 -16.50
CA TRP A 33 -1.28 14.61 -15.08
C TRP A 33 -0.92 13.27 -14.41
N LEU A 34 -1.21 12.13 -15.03
CA LEU A 34 -0.89 10.81 -14.51
C LEU A 34 0.62 10.64 -14.26
N ASN A 35 1.45 11.15 -15.17
CA ASN A 35 2.91 11.12 -15.04
C ASN A 35 3.46 12.05 -13.94
N THR A 36 2.69 13.07 -13.52
CA THR A 36 3.08 13.95 -12.40
C THR A 36 2.79 13.35 -11.04
N LEU A 37 1.99 12.27 -10.97
CA LEU A 37 1.67 11.65 -9.70
C LEU A 37 2.93 11.00 -9.12
N PRO A 38 3.19 11.19 -7.80
CA PRO A 38 4.27 10.50 -7.15
C PRO A 38 4.03 9.00 -7.29
N LYS A 39 4.99 8.30 -7.90
CA LYS A 39 4.98 6.84 -7.86
C LYS A 39 5.08 6.48 -6.39
N LYS A 40 4.15 5.66 -5.88
CA LYS A 40 4.33 5.04 -4.57
C LYS A 40 5.59 4.19 -4.71
N ASP A 41 6.71 4.71 -4.25
CA ASP A 41 7.91 3.92 -4.12
C ASP A 41 7.51 2.70 -3.31
N ALA A 42 7.77 1.51 -3.89
CA ALA A 42 7.54 0.27 -3.19
C ALA A 42 8.29 0.38 -1.86
N ILE A 43 7.54 0.46 -0.76
CA ILE A 43 8.11 0.58 0.59
C ILE A 43 9.15 -0.52 0.69
N LYS A 44 10.43 -0.15 0.80
CA LYS A 44 11.53 -1.11 0.91
C LYS A 44 11.27 -1.90 2.17
N VAL A 45 10.77 -3.12 2.02
CA VAL A 45 10.44 -3.98 3.14
C VAL A 45 11.74 -4.38 3.81
N ASP A 46 11.88 -4.10 5.12
CA ASP A 46 13.07 -4.45 5.87
C ASP A 46 13.22 -5.99 5.89
N PRO A 47 14.31 -6.56 5.34
CA PRO A 47 14.50 -8.01 5.30
C PRO A 47 14.57 -8.64 6.70
N VAL A 48 14.99 -7.89 7.72
CA VAL A 48 14.99 -8.37 9.11
C VAL A 48 13.57 -8.46 9.65
N ALA A 49 12.71 -7.48 9.34
CA ALA A 49 11.30 -7.50 9.76
C ALA A 49 10.56 -8.71 9.18
N VAL A 50 10.85 -9.10 7.93
CA VAL A 50 10.27 -10.30 7.31
C VAL A 50 10.68 -11.57 8.04
N LYS A 51 11.98 -11.71 8.37
CA LYS A 51 12.49 -12.87 9.13
C LYS A 51 11.85 -12.95 10.52
N LEU A 52 11.70 -11.82 11.20
CA LEU A 52 11.04 -11.75 12.50
C LEU A 52 9.56 -12.15 12.40
N GLN A 53 8.85 -11.71 11.36
CA GLN A 53 7.44 -12.07 11.17
C GLN A 53 7.28 -13.57 10.94
N ALA A 54 8.15 -14.17 10.12
CA ALA A 54 8.15 -15.61 9.87
C ALA A 54 8.41 -16.41 11.17
N ALA A 55 9.41 -16.01 11.96
CA ALA A 55 9.74 -16.68 13.22
C ALA A 55 8.63 -16.59 14.28
N LEU A 56 7.87 -15.50 14.27
CA LEU A 56 6.82 -15.24 15.26
C LEU A 56 5.43 -15.75 14.85
N SER A 57 5.23 -16.16 13.60
CA SER A 57 3.93 -16.62 13.08
C SER A 57 3.24 -17.66 13.98
N GLY A 58 3.98 -18.62 14.54
CA GLY A 58 3.43 -19.65 15.44
C GLY A 58 2.93 -19.14 16.80
N LEU A 59 3.31 -17.93 17.20
CA LEU A 59 2.94 -17.31 18.48
C LEU A 59 1.82 -16.26 18.31
N ALA A 60 1.26 -16.11 17.10
CA ALA A 60 0.26 -15.08 16.81
C ALA A 60 -1.00 -15.23 17.67
N SER A 61 -1.41 -16.47 17.94
CA SER A 61 -2.60 -16.81 18.73
C SER A 61 -2.39 -16.72 20.24
N ASP A 62 -1.13 -16.66 20.72
CA ASP A 62 -0.85 -16.59 22.15
C ASP A 62 -0.91 -15.14 22.66
N ALA A 63 -1.94 -14.85 23.46
CA ALA A 63 -2.19 -13.54 24.04
C ALA A 63 -1.17 -13.13 25.14
N SER A 64 -0.47 -14.09 25.74
CA SER A 64 0.50 -13.86 26.82
C SER A 64 1.80 -13.23 26.31
N VAL A 65 2.13 -13.48 25.03
CA VAL A 65 3.35 -12.99 24.38
C VAL A 65 3.28 -11.47 24.21
N ARG A 66 4.03 -10.73 25.02
CA ARG A 66 4.15 -9.26 24.94
C ARG A 66 5.52 -8.87 24.42
N LEU A 67 5.61 -8.61 23.12
CA LEU A 67 6.83 -8.16 22.47
C LEU A 67 6.91 -6.64 22.62
N GLY A 68 7.75 -6.19 23.56
CA GLY A 68 8.02 -4.77 23.77
C GLY A 68 8.81 -4.14 22.61
N ASN A 69 9.24 -2.89 22.80
CA ASN A 69 9.98 -2.14 21.78
C ASN A 69 11.49 -2.25 22.04
N LYS A 70 12.18 -3.15 21.30
CA LYS A 70 13.64 -3.38 21.41
C LYS A 70 14.33 -3.18 20.05
N GLY A 71 14.15 -2.00 19.44
CA GLY A 71 14.66 -1.66 18.09
C GLY A 71 13.69 -1.99 16.95
N TYR A 72 12.74 -2.90 17.19
CA TYR A 72 11.58 -3.15 16.33
C TYR A 72 10.31 -3.02 17.17
N SER A 73 9.26 -2.46 16.57
CA SER A 73 7.90 -2.41 17.13
C SER A 73 7.13 -3.60 16.56
N ILE A 74 6.80 -4.56 17.42
CA ILE A 74 6.07 -5.76 17.04
C ILE A 74 4.67 -5.67 17.63
N LYS A 75 3.65 -5.64 16.77
CA LYS A 75 2.24 -5.53 17.16
C LYS A 75 1.45 -6.66 16.55
N ARG A 76 0.42 -7.16 17.23
CA ARG A 76 -0.56 -8.05 16.58
C ARG A 76 -1.37 -7.28 15.56
N ALA A 77 -1.57 -7.87 14.40
CA ALA A 77 -2.50 -7.38 13.39
C ALA A 77 -3.91 -7.39 14.00
N LYS A 78 -4.65 -6.30 13.78
CA LYS A 78 -6.02 -6.14 14.27
C LYS A 78 -6.95 -6.00 13.08
N GLY A 79 -8.06 -6.71 13.11
CA GLY A 79 -9.08 -6.68 12.05
C GLY A 79 -9.67 -8.05 11.77
N LYS A 80 -10.80 -8.06 11.06
CA LYS A 80 -11.46 -9.31 10.65
C LYS A 80 -10.57 -10.04 9.65
N GLY A 81 -10.15 -11.27 9.99
CA GLY A 81 -9.29 -12.11 9.13
C GLY A 81 -7.79 -11.81 9.21
N ALA A 82 -7.35 -10.96 10.13
CA ALA A 82 -5.92 -10.70 10.34
C ALA A 82 -5.40 -11.52 11.53
N SER A 83 -4.42 -12.40 11.29
CA SER A 83 -3.89 -13.34 12.28
C SER A 83 -2.36 -13.43 12.22
N ASP A 84 -1.69 -12.28 12.24
CA ASP A 84 -0.23 -12.19 12.15
C ASP A 84 0.34 -11.04 12.97
N PHE A 85 1.67 -10.97 13.04
CA PHE A 85 2.39 -9.82 13.61
C PHE A 85 2.73 -8.78 12.53
N VAL A 86 2.51 -7.50 12.86
CA VAL A 86 2.99 -6.34 12.13
C VAL A 86 4.29 -5.88 12.77
N ILE A 87 5.38 -5.89 12.00
CA ILE A 87 6.71 -5.56 12.47
C ILE A 87 7.23 -4.36 11.71
N SER A 88 7.61 -3.31 12.44
CA SER A 88 8.21 -2.10 11.87
C SER A 88 9.49 -1.75 12.62
N LYS A 89 10.55 -1.40 11.89
CA LYS A 89 11.78 -0.88 12.50
C LYS A 89 11.47 0.43 13.24
N ILE A 90 11.97 0.56 14.46
CA ILE A 90 11.87 1.81 15.21
C ILE A 90 13.00 2.71 14.67
N ALA A 91 12.63 3.86 14.13
CA ALA A 91 13.57 4.89 13.68
C ALA A 91 14.24 5.57 14.87
#